data_AF-A0A416I3F8-F1
#
_entry.id   AF-A0A416I3F8-F1
#
_cell.length_a   1.000
_cell.length_b   1.000
_cell.length_c   1.000
_cell.angle_alpha   90.00
_cell.angle_beta   90.00
_cell.angle_gamma   90.00
#
_symmetry.space_group_name_H-M   'P 1'
#
loop_
_entity.id
_entity.type
_entity.pdbx_description
1 polymer ?
#
loop_
_entity_poly.entity_id
_entity_poly.type
_entity_poly.pdbx_seq_one_letter_code
_entity_poly.pdbx_strand_id
1 'polypeptide(L)'
;MDTIIDSLRTYDTITIFGVIFFLSSLISCLSKLFTTLGSLLTRYYRKRKGLEDKDTLIQNTLKQHQSEIETLRQYEAETHTDVKEIKVLLESHIDRDNERTISSFRSTLYRLHMEFTKQKYVTPEGLKTFKEIGKVYVEAGGDDIYHDKLEPEVLKLPIHYEEEPL
;
A
#
# COMPACT_ATOMS: atom_id res chain seq x y z
N MET A 1 -62.96 -40.49 -48.50
CA MET A 1 -63.08 -39.18 -49.18
C MET A 1 -64.52 -38.95 -49.61
N ASP A 2 -65.19 -39.98 -50.13
CA ASP A 2 -66.56 -39.88 -50.67
C ASP A 2 -67.65 -39.53 -49.64
N THR A 3 -67.55 -40.01 -48.40
CA THR A 3 -68.52 -39.70 -47.33
C THR A 3 -68.50 -38.23 -46.89
N ILE A 4 -67.33 -37.58 -47.02
CA ILE A 4 -67.16 -36.15 -46.70
C ILE A 4 -67.74 -35.30 -47.83
N ILE A 5 -67.58 -35.76 -49.08
CA ILE A 5 -68.08 -35.08 -50.28
C ILE A 5 -69.62 -35.17 -50.35
N ASP A 6 -70.22 -36.30 -50.01
CA ASP A 6 -71.69 -36.46 -49.97
C ASP A 6 -72.34 -35.64 -48.84
N SER A 7 -71.67 -35.53 -47.69
CA SER A 7 -72.11 -34.64 -46.59
C SER A 7 -71.98 -33.16 -46.93
N LEU A 8 -71.12 -32.76 -47.89
CA LEU A 8 -70.99 -31.37 -48.33
C LEU A 8 -72.02 -30.99 -49.40
N ARG A 9 -72.57 -31.98 -50.12
CA ARG A 9 -73.57 -31.78 -51.19
C ARG A 9 -74.96 -31.39 -50.68
N THR A 10 -75.21 -31.63 -49.39
CA THR A 10 -76.48 -31.33 -48.68
C THR A 10 -76.52 -29.93 -48.06
N TYR A 11 -75.38 -29.23 -48.02
CA TYR A 11 -75.27 -27.88 -47.47
C TYR A 11 -75.25 -26.83 -48.59
N ASP A 12 -76.04 -25.77 -48.43
CA ASP A 12 -76.05 -24.65 -49.37
C ASP A 12 -74.67 -23.99 -49.42
N THR A 13 -74.22 -23.63 -50.62
CA THR A 13 -72.92 -23.01 -50.92
C THR A 13 -72.55 -21.88 -49.96
N ILE A 14 -73.53 -21.08 -49.53
CA ILE A 14 -73.39 -19.98 -48.58
C ILE A 14 -72.85 -20.47 -47.22
N THR A 15 -73.33 -21.61 -46.72
CA THR A 15 -72.91 -22.16 -45.43
C THR A 15 -71.47 -22.67 -45.46
N ILE A 16 -71.05 -23.28 -46.58
CA ILE A 16 -69.67 -23.74 -46.79
C ILE A 16 -68.70 -22.56 -46.80
N PHE A 17 -69.03 -21.48 -47.53
CA PHE A 17 -68.22 -20.25 -47.52
C PHE A 17 -68.16 -19.60 -46.13
N GLY A 18 -69.26 -19.62 -45.37
CA GLY A 18 -69.29 -19.10 -44.00
C GLY A 18 -68.33 -19.84 -43.05
N VAL A 19 -68.27 -21.17 -43.14
CA VAL A 19 -67.35 -21.99 -42.32
C VAL A 19 -65.89 -21.73 -42.68
N ILE A 20 -65.57 -21.63 -43.97
CA ILE A 20 -64.20 -21.34 -44.43
C ILE A 20 -63.75 -19.95 -43.95
N PHE A 21 -64.62 -18.94 -44.02
CA PHE A 21 -64.32 -17.59 -43.52
C PHE A 21 -64.11 -17.57 -42.01
N PHE A 22 -64.89 -18.35 -41.27
CA PHE A 22 -64.74 -18.47 -39.82
C PHE A 22 -63.41 -19.14 -39.43
N LEU A 23 -63.05 -20.23 -40.12
CA LEU A 23 -61.78 -20.93 -39.90
C LEU A 23 -60.56 -20.06 -40.26
N SER A 24 -60.62 -19.29 -41.35
CA SER A 24 -59.51 -18.39 -41.72
C SER A 24 -59.35 -17.22 -40.74
N SER A 25 -60.45 -16.71 -40.19
CA SER A 25 -60.44 -15.72 -39.10
C SER A 25 -59.86 -16.29 -37.81
N LEU A 26 -60.22 -17.53 -37.44
CA LEU A 26 -59.66 -18.24 -36.29
C LEU A 26 -58.15 -18.46 -36.42
N ILE A 27 -57.68 -18.93 -37.59
CA ILE A 27 -56.26 -19.14 -37.87
C ILE A 27 -55.50 -17.80 -37.79
N SER A 28 -56.08 -16.71 -38.31
CA SER A 28 -55.51 -15.37 -38.22
C SER A 28 -55.46 -14.83 -36.79
N CYS A 29 -56.45 -15.17 -35.96
CA CYS A 29 -56.45 -14.83 -34.55
C CYS A 29 -55.38 -15.62 -33.78
N LEU A 30 -55.26 -16.91 -34.08
CA LEU A 30 -54.30 -17.81 -33.43
C LEU A 30 -52.85 -17.43 -33.77
N SER A 31 -52.57 -17.06 -35.01
CA SER A 31 -51.23 -16.63 -35.43
C SER A 31 -50.79 -15.33 -34.75
N LYS A 32 -51.71 -14.37 -34.57
CA LYS A 32 -51.47 -13.15 -33.77
C LYS A 32 -51.20 -13.46 -32.30
N LEU A 33 -51.89 -14.45 -31.74
CA LEU A 33 -51.67 -14.90 -30.37
C LEU A 33 -50.29 -15.56 -30.21
N PHE A 34 -49.89 -16.43 -31.14
CA PHE A 34 -48.57 -17.05 -31.11
C PHE A 34 -47.42 -16.04 -31.27
N THR A 35 -47.57 -15.07 -32.18
CA THR A 35 -46.54 -14.03 -32.38
C THR A 35 -46.40 -13.12 -31.16
N THR A 36 -47.51 -12.73 -30.53
CA THR A 36 -47.48 -11.92 -29.29
C THR A 36 -46.88 -12.69 -28.12
N LEU A 37 -47.25 -13.96 -27.90
CA LEU A 37 -46.64 -14.82 -26.89
C LEU A 37 -45.14 -15.04 -27.13
N GLY A 38 -44.74 -15.31 -28.38
CA GLY A 38 -43.32 -15.43 -28.74
C GLY A 38 -42.52 -14.16 -28.46
N SER A 39 -43.09 -12.99 -28.72
CA SER A 39 -42.46 -11.70 -28.40
C SER A 39 -42.32 -11.45 -26.89
N LEU A 40 -43.27 -11.93 -26.07
CA LEU A 40 -43.21 -11.83 -24.61
C LEU A 40 -42.18 -12.79 -24.02
N LEU A 41 -42.15 -14.04 -24.50
CA LEU A 41 -41.16 -15.03 -24.08
C LEU A 41 -39.75 -14.56 -24.42
N THR A 42 -39.51 -14.09 -25.65
CA THR A 42 -38.18 -13.57 -26.04
C THR A 42 -37.74 -12.38 -25.17
N ARG A 43 -38.65 -11.47 -24.80
CA ARG A 43 -38.37 -10.38 -23.84
C ARG A 43 -38.02 -10.91 -22.45
N TYR A 44 -38.76 -11.92 -21.97
CA TYR A 44 -38.51 -12.54 -20.67
C TYR A 44 -37.13 -13.22 -20.62
N TYR A 45 -36.82 -14.07 -21.59
CA TYR A 45 -35.51 -14.75 -21.67
C TYR A 45 -34.36 -13.75 -21.79
N ARG A 46 -34.51 -12.69 -22.61
CA ARG A 46 -33.49 -11.64 -22.73
C ARG A 46 -33.25 -10.91 -21.41
N LYS A 47 -34.32 -10.60 -20.66
CA LYS A 47 -34.21 -9.95 -19.35
C LYS A 47 -33.52 -10.85 -18.33
N ARG A 48 -33.86 -12.15 -18.32
CA ARG A 48 -33.22 -13.11 -17.42
C ARG A 48 -31.74 -13.28 -17.72
N LYS A 49 -31.37 -13.47 -18.99
CA LYS A 49 -29.96 -13.54 -19.42
C LYS A 49 -29.21 -12.27 -19.04
N GLY A 50 -29.81 -11.09 -19.27
CA GLY A 50 -29.20 -9.82 -18.88
C GLY A 50 -29.05 -9.62 -17.36
N LEU A 51 -29.83 -10.33 -16.52
CA LEU A 51 -29.64 -10.34 -15.07
C LEU A 51 -28.51 -11.30 -14.67
N GLU A 52 -28.44 -12.49 -15.27
CA GLU A 52 -27.37 -13.46 -15.05
C GLU A 52 -26.00 -12.89 -15.50
N ASP A 53 -25.94 -12.23 -16.66
CA ASP A 53 -24.72 -11.56 -17.14
C ASP A 53 -24.27 -10.44 -16.18
N LYS A 54 -25.21 -9.70 -15.59
CA LYS A 54 -24.89 -8.67 -14.59
C LYS A 54 -24.41 -9.28 -13.27
N ASP A 55 -25.04 -10.35 -12.82
CA ASP A 55 -24.64 -11.04 -11.58
C ASP A 55 -23.23 -11.62 -11.72
N THR A 56 -22.94 -12.28 -12.84
CA THR A 56 -21.58 -12.79 -13.12
C THR A 56 -20.55 -11.68 -13.21
N LEU A 57 -20.87 -10.54 -13.83
CA LEU A 57 -19.99 -9.37 -13.86
C LEU A 57 -19.71 -8.86 -12.44
N ILE A 58 -20.75 -8.69 -11.62
CA ILE A 58 -20.61 -8.25 -10.22
C ILE A 58 -19.74 -9.24 -9.43
N GLN A 59 -19.98 -10.53 -9.56
CA GLN A 59 -19.19 -11.57 -8.89
C GLN A 59 -17.72 -11.54 -9.31
N ASN A 60 -17.45 -11.37 -10.61
CA ASN A 60 -16.08 -11.28 -11.12
C ASN A 60 -15.37 -10.02 -10.60
N THR A 61 -16.04 -8.86 -10.63
CA THR A 61 -15.51 -7.61 -10.07
C THR A 61 -15.26 -7.72 -8.57
N LEU A 62 -16.17 -8.34 -7.81
CA LEU A 62 -15.99 -8.57 -6.38
C LEU A 62 -14.78 -9.48 -6.10
N LYS A 63 -14.61 -10.57 -6.84
CA LYS A 63 -13.45 -11.46 -6.71
C LYS A 63 -12.14 -10.73 -7.02
N GLN A 64 -12.14 -9.91 -8.07
CA GLN A 64 -10.97 -9.10 -8.43
C GLN A 64 -10.62 -8.13 -7.30
N HIS A 65 -11.61 -7.38 -6.78
CA HIS A 65 -11.36 -6.46 -5.67
C HIS A 65 -10.95 -7.17 -4.38
N GLN A 66 -11.48 -8.36 -4.10
CA GLN A 66 -11.01 -9.16 -2.96
C GLN A 66 -9.54 -9.55 -3.11
N SER A 67 -9.13 -9.99 -4.31
CA SER A 67 -7.73 -10.30 -4.59
C SER A 67 -6.84 -9.06 -4.48
N GLU A 68 -7.29 -7.90 -4.98
CA GLU A 68 -6.56 -6.63 -4.85
C GLU A 68 -6.43 -6.20 -3.38
N ILE A 69 -7.47 -6.37 -2.56
CA ILE A 69 -7.40 -6.08 -1.12
C ILE A 69 -6.42 -7.02 -0.42
N GLU A 70 -6.39 -8.30 -0.79
CA GLU A 70 -5.47 -9.28 -0.21
C GLU A 70 -4.01 -8.96 -0.55
N THR A 71 -3.71 -8.61 -1.80
CA THR A 71 -2.35 -8.20 -2.19
C THR A 71 -1.92 -6.91 -1.51
N LEU A 72 -2.83 -5.92 -1.39
CA LEU A 72 -2.55 -4.69 -0.65
C LEU A 72 -2.26 -4.95 0.83
N ARG A 73 -3.01 -5.85 1.48
CA ARG A 73 -2.76 -6.25 2.87
C ARG A 73 -1.40 -6.94 3.03
N GLN A 74 -1.01 -7.76 2.05
CA GLN A 74 0.31 -8.38 2.06
C GLN A 74 1.41 -7.33 1.95
N TYR A 75 1.30 -6.39 1.01
CA TYR A 75 2.27 -5.30 0.87
C TYR A 75 2.34 -4.40 2.11
N GLU A 76 1.21 -4.13 2.76
CA GLU A 76 1.16 -3.38 4.03
C GLU A 76 1.94 -4.12 5.14
N ALA A 77 1.75 -5.43 5.27
CA ALA A 77 2.45 -6.25 6.25
C ALA A 77 3.96 -6.35 5.99
N GLU A 78 4.35 -6.53 4.72
CA GLU A 78 5.75 -6.52 4.27
C GLU A 78 6.39 -5.16 4.55
N THR A 79 5.75 -4.06 4.13
CA THR A 79 6.24 -2.69 4.36
C THR A 79 6.41 -2.39 5.84
N HIS A 80 5.45 -2.80 6.68
CA HIS A 80 5.56 -2.61 8.13
C HIS A 80 6.76 -3.39 8.71
N THR A 81 7.03 -4.58 8.19
CA THR A 81 8.18 -5.39 8.59
C THR A 81 9.48 -4.72 8.16
N ASP A 82 9.57 -4.27 6.90
CA ASP A 82 10.74 -3.56 6.37
C ASP A 82 11.05 -2.29 7.17
N VAL A 83 10.02 -1.49 7.52
CA VAL A 83 10.19 -0.29 8.34
C VAL A 83 10.74 -0.63 9.74
N LYS A 84 10.26 -1.74 10.34
CA LYS A 84 10.77 -2.21 11.62
C LYS A 84 12.23 -2.65 11.52
N GLU A 85 12.59 -3.35 10.45
CA GLU A 85 13.98 -3.78 10.20
C GLU A 85 14.91 -2.59 9.96
N ILE A 86 14.48 -1.60 9.16
CA ILE A 86 15.22 -0.34 8.94
C ILE A 86 15.48 0.36 10.27
N LYS A 87 14.48 0.44 11.16
CA LYS A 87 14.65 1.04 12.48
C LYS A 87 15.75 0.33 13.29
N VAL A 88 15.73 -0.99 13.33
CA VAL A 88 16.76 -1.79 14.05
C VAL A 88 18.14 -1.57 13.44
N LEU A 89 18.25 -1.54 12.11
CA LEU A 89 19.52 -1.28 11.42
C LEU A 89 20.06 0.12 11.71
N LEU A 90 19.19 1.13 11.77
CA LEU A 90 19.53 2.52 12.12
C LEU A 90 20.01 2.62 13.57
N GLU A 91 19.27 2.04 14.52
CA GLU A 91 19.68 1.99 15.94
C GLU A 91 21.07 1.33 16.08
N SER A 92 21.26 0.17 15.43
CA SER A 92 22.55 -0.52 15.42
C SER A 92 23.68 0.28 14.75
N HIS A 93 23.38 1.12 13.76
CA HIS A 93 24.36 2.00 13.12
C HIS A 93 24.75 3.16 14.04
N ILE A 94 23.78 3.77 14.70
CA ILE A 94 24.00 4.82 15.70
C ILE A 94 24.89 4.30 16.83
N ASP A 95 24.61 3.10 17.35
CA ASP A 95 25.41 2.50 18.42
C ASP A 95 26.87 2.28 17.99
N ARG A 96 27.09 1.72 16.79
CA ARG A 96 28.45 1.53 16.26
C ARG A 96 29.18 2.85 16.01
N ASP A 97 28.48 3.88 15.55
CA ASP A 97 29.09 5.19 15.33
C ASP A 97 29.42 5.89 16.65
N ASN A 98 28.58 5.73 17.67
CA ASN A 98 28.87 6.17 19.03
C ASN A 98 30.10 5.44 19.58
N GLU A 99 30.20 4.12 19.45
CA GLU A 99 31.38 3.34 19.86
C GLU A 99 32.67 3.82 19.18
N ARG A 100 32.61 4.08 17.86
CA ARG A 100 33.75 4.63 17.10
C ARG A 100 34.13 6.04 17.56
N THR A 101 33.12 6.88 17.81
CA THR A 101 33.31 8.25 18.32
C THR A 101 33.99 8.21 19.68
N ILE A 102 33.49 7.38 20.61
CA ILE A 102 34.09 7.16 21.93
C ILE A 102 35.56 6.74 21.75
N SER A 103 35.84 5.70 20.97
CA SER A 103 37.21 5.20 20.80
C SER A 103 38.18 6.26 20.23
N SER A 104 37.73 6.97 19.19
CA SER A 104 38.55 7.98 18.49
C SER A 104 38.78 9.23 19.35
N PHE A 105 37.72 9.72 20.01
CA PHE A 105 37.78 10.93 20.81
C PHE A 105 38.47 10.69 22.15
N ARG A 106 38.33 9.51 22.77
CA ARG A 106 39.14 9.12 23.94
C ARG A 106 40.63 9.25 23.66
N SER A 107 41.07 8.71 22.52
CA SER A 107 42.48 8.75 22.11
C SER A 107 42.95 10.21 21.89
N THR A 108 42.12 11.03 21.26
CA THR A 108 42.42 12.44 21.01
C THR A 108 42.46 13.26 22.30
N LEU A 109 41.48 13.10 23.19
CA LEU A 109 41.40 13.76 24.48
C LEU A 109 42.61 13.43 25.35
N TYR A 110 43.03 12.15 25.37
CA TYR A 110 44.21 11.72 26.10
C TYR A 110 45.49 12.36 25.56
N ARG A 111 45.63 12.42 24.23
CA ARG A 111 46.78 13.07 23.59
C ARG A 111 46.85 14.56 23.91
N LEU A 112 45.74 15.29 23.76
CA LEU A 112 45.67 16.72 24.08
C LEU A 112 45.98 16.98 25.56
N HIS A 113 45.38 16.19 26.46
CA HIS A 113 45.67 16.26 27.89
C HIS A 113 47.17 16.05 28.19
N MET A 114 47.79 15.03 27.58
CA MET A 114 49.23 14.76 27.75
C MET A 114 50.10 15.91 27.21
N GLU A 115 49.73 16.50 26.07
CA GLU A 115 50.41 17.66 25.49
C GLU A 115 50.31 18.87 26.44
N PHE A 116 49.11 19.23 26.89
CA PHE A 116 48.87 20.37 27.79
C PHE A 116 49.55 20.20 29.15
N THR A 117 49.48 19.01 29.75
CA THR A 117 50.11 18.72 31.05
C THR A 117 51.63 18.72 30.96
N LYS A 118 52.21 18.23 29.86
CA LYS A 118 53.66 18.25 29.62
C LYS A 118 54.20 19.68 29.48
N GLN A 119 53.50 20.53 28.73
CA GLN A 119 53.91 21.94 28.56
C GLN A 119 53.50 22.84 29.73
N LYS A 120 52.62 22.35 30.61
CA LYS A 120 52.11 23.03 31.83
C LYS A 120 51.27 24.28 31.56
N TYR A 121 50.70 24.42 30.37
CA TYR A 121 49.76 25.48 30.00
C TYR A 121 48.84 25.01 28.87
N VAL A 122 47.79 25.77 28.59
CA VAL A 122 46.86 25.53 27.47
C VAL A 122 46.67 26.83 26.69
N THR A 123 46.52 26.76 25.37
CA THR A 123 46.11 27.92 24.55
C THR A 123 44.59 28.03 24.51
N PRO A 124 43.99 29.22 24.35
CA PRO A 124 42.53 29.37 24.25
C PRO A 124 41.88 28.44 23.21
N GLU A 125 42.54 28.28 22.08
CA GLU A 125 42.14 27.45 20.93
C GLU A 125 42.25 25.96 21.26
N GLY A 126 43.33 25.58 21.95
CA GLY A 126 43.52 24.22 22.46
C GLY A 126 42.45 23.85 23.48
N LEU A 127 42.11 24.77 24.40
CA LEU A 127 41.05 24.57 25.39
C LEU A 127 39.69 24.42 24.72
N LYS A 128 39.39 25.27 23.74
CA LYS A 128 38.14 25.21 22.99
C LYS A 128 37.99 23.88 22.26
N THR A 129 39.03 23.46 21.53
CA THR A 129 39.05 22.18 20.81
C THR A 129 38.85 21.01 21.78
N PHE A 130 39.56 21.02 22.91
CA PHE A 130 39.43 19.98 23.94
C PHE A 130 38.00 19.89 24.51
N LYS A 131 37.36 21.03 24.78
CA LYS A 131 35.97 21.07 25.27
C LYS A 131 34.95 20.62 24.22
N GLU A 132 35.13 21.03 22.97
CA GLU A 132 34.22 20.63 21.88
C GLU A 132 34.29 19.11 21.64
N ILE A 133 35.50 18.54 21.59
CA ILE A 133 35.69 17.09 21.47
C ILE A 133 35.11 16.37 22.69
N GLY A 134 35.37 16.89 23.89
CA GLY A 134 34.85 16.33 25.14
C GLY A 134 33.32 16.31 25.21
N LYS A 135 32.66 17.38 24.75
CA LYS A 135 31.21 17.43 24.65
C LYS A 135 30.66 16.31 23.76
N VAL A 136 31.20 16.16 22.55
CA VAL A 136 30.72 15.11 21.62
C VAL A 136 31.06 13.71 22.13
N TYR A 137 32.17 13.54 22.84
CA TYR A 137 32.52 12.29 23.52
C TYR A 137 31.46 11.85 24.53
N VAL A 138 31.01 12.80 25.37
CA VAL A 138 29.97 12.55 26.39
C VAL A 138 28.60 12.34 25.74
N GLU A 139 28.26 13.11 24.70
CA GLU A 139 27.02 12.92 23.93
C GLU A 139 26.95 11.53 23.27
N ALA A 140 28.08 10.98 22.86
CA ALA A 140 28.17 9.61 22.34
C ALA A 140 28.10 8.53 23.44
N GLY A 141 28.06 8.90 24.73
CA GLY A 141 27.99 7.98 25.87
C GLY A 141 29.34 7.65 26.51
N GLY A 142 30.41 8.39 26.19
CA GLY A 142 31.72 8.23 26.82
C GLY A 142 31.75 8.84 28.23
N ASP A 143 31.93 8.01 29.26
CA ASP A 143 31.86 8.44 30.68
C ASP A 143 32.97 7.81 31.54
N ASP A 144 34.16 7.60 30.98
CA ASP A 144 35.26 6.92 31.67
C ASP A 144 36.24 7.88 32.36
N ILE A 145 37.24 8.39 31.66
CA ILE A 145 38.38 9.12 32.22
C ILE A 145 38.27 10.63 32.00
N TYR A 146 37.35 11.05 31.13
CA TYR A 146 37.23 12.45 30.72
C TYR A 146 36.87 13.36 31.91
N HIS A 147 35.78 13.06 32.63
CA HIS A 147 35.33 13.86 33.76
C HIS A 147 36.16 13.66 35.03
N ASP A 148 36.65 12.43 35.26
CA ASP A 148 37.40 12.11 36.48
C ASP A 148 38.81 12.70 36.49
N LYS A 149 39.43 12.82 35.30
CA LYS A 149 40.85 13.16 35.21
C LYS A 149 41.15 14.21 34.15
N LEU A 150 40.79 13.96 32.90
CA LEU A 150 41.31 14.76 31.78
C LEU A 150 40.83 16.21 31.88
N GLU A 151 39.52 16.42 32.04
CA GLU A 151 38.93 17.75 32.11
C GLU A 151 39.40 18.54 33.35
N PRO A 152 39.33 18.02 34.60
CA PRO A 152 39.80 18.74 35.77
C PRO A 152 41.29 19.12 35.72
N GLU A 153 42.14 18.28 35.15
CA GLU A 153 43.56 18.56 35.02
C GLU A 153 43.84 19.63 33.97
N VAL A 154 43.20 19.59 32.80
CA VAL A 154 43.36 20.62 31.77
C VAL A 154 42.84 21.98 32.26
N LEU A 155 41.70 22.02 32.96
CA LEU A 155 41.10 23.27 33.46
C LEU A 155 41.93 23.97 34.55
N LYS A 156 42.82 23.23 35.23
CA LYS A 156 43.72 23.81 36.25
C LYS A 156 44.97 24.45 35.65
N LEU A 157 45.27 24.18 34.39
CA LEU A 157 46.46 24.70 33.73
C LEU A 157 46.27 26.20 33.39
N PRO A 158 47.34 27.00 33.48
CA PRO A 158 47.29 28.41 33.08
C PRO A 158 47.00 28.52 31.58
N ILE A 159 46.21 29.53 31.22
CA ILE A 159 45.93 29.86 29.81
C ILE A 159 47.03 30.79 29.32
N HIS A 160 47.73 30.36 28.26
CA HIS A 160 48.75 31.16 27.59
C HIS A 160 48.17 31.70 26.29
N TYR A 161 48.11 33.03 26.18
CA TYR A 161 47.74 33.71 24.96
C TYR A 161 49.02 33.90 24.14
N GLU A 162 49.04 33.37 22.92
CA GLU A 162 50.12 33.69 21.99
C GLU A 162 50.08 35.21 21.74
N GLU A 163 51.21 35.89 21.84
CA GLU A 163 51.29 37.31 21.47
C GLU A 163 50.96 37.44 19.99
N GLU A 164 49.88 38.16 19.65
CA GLU A 164 49.57 38.48 18.25
C GLU A 164 50.81 39.14 17.62
N PRO A 165 51.29 38.66 16.45
CA PRO A 165 52.40 39.32 15.78
C PRO A 165 51.99 40.75 15.41
N LEU A 166 52.69 41.74 15.99
CA LEU A 166 52.57 43.17 15.70
C LEU A 166 52.80 43.50 14.23
#